data_AF-A0A951IW10-F1
#
_entry.id   AF-A0A951IW10-F1
#
_cell.length_a   1.000
_cell.length_b   1.000
_cell.length_c   1.000
_cell.angle_alpha   90.00
_cell.angle_beta   90.00
_cell.angle_gamma   90.00
#
_symmetry.space_group_name_H-M   'P 1'
#
loop_
_entity.id
_entity.type
_entity.pdbx_description
1 polymer ?
#
loop_
_entity_poly.entity_id
_entity_poly.type
_entity_poly.pdbx_seq_one_letter_code
_entity_poly.pdbx_strand_id
1 'polypeptide(L)'
;MKSNITSILISLFLVLSLLNSCIENNENEVAEPKLEQVNPWQNFSNLKLEVYNAKQTPSGWIIVGRNGFFRGNDLENLKDLIPFQDFQTRLGRYRVPISSHFLATRTESEVFLHGFHQPNQSDPIKLSNFDPNFIGFEDIPFWQGEMMGLTEEGVLLFSYRTAENNIANDSPSFFLVNTENNNGKIEIKSTKIIDYPFITWFDNNYSIESFNEFFLVQVSGTTFKIKLNGEVNKHVDLPSRSIINGNQLITIATDMRKGELSVFTSGIGSDNVNKISSKEVSVRYLGANYELIGDRLIGFKNDEIFELNFESGLNIKPLNNSNLKGNTITSIKLFDNDKILITSMCDKSPSSCGVFITDLDNLK
;
A
#
# COMPACT_ATOMS: atom_id res chain seq x y z
N MET A 1 69.34 25.00 -63.21
CA MET A 1 68.17 24.55 -64.01
C MET A 1 67.26 23.77 -63.09
N LYS A 2 66.16 24.40 -62.67
CA LYS A 2 65.15 23.91 -61.71
C LYS A 2 63.81 23.85 -62.44
N SER A 3 63.10 22.72 -62.35
CA SER A 3 61.63 22.60 -62.37
C SER A 3 61.26 21.18 -62.79
N ASN A 4 60.55 20.44 -61.91
CA ASN A 4 59.49 19.44 -62.22
C ASN A 4 59.29 18.49 -61.03
N ILE A 5 58.84 19.01 -59.88
CA ILE A 5 58.38 18.17 -58.75
C ILE A 5 56.96 18.54 -58.29
N THR A 6 56.39 19.66 -58.75
CA THR A 6 55.09 20.14 -58.27
C THR A 6 53.85 19.57 -58.97
N SER A 7 53.97 18.88 -60.13
CA SER A 7 52.80 18.32 -60.84
C SER A 7 52.47 16.86 -60.53
N ILE A 8 53.33 16.13 -59.79
CA ILE A 8 53.09 14.70 -59.49
C ILE A 8 52.30 14.53 -58.17
N LEU A 9 52.37 15.49 -57.25
CA LEU A 9 51.68 15.42 -55.95
C LEU A 9 50.18 15.74 -56.00
N ILE A 10 49.70 16.47 -57.02
CA ILE A 10 48.28 16.85 -57.13
C ILE A 10 47.45 15.74 -57.79
N SER A 11 48.04 14.92 -58.67
CA SER A 11 47.34 13.78 -59.30
C SER A 11 47.17 12.57 -58.38
N LEU A 12 47.99 12.43 -57.33
CA LEU A 12 47.88 11.30 -56.39
C LEU A 12 46.75 11.50 -55.37
N PHE A 13 46.38 12.75 -55.06
CA PHE A 13 45.34 13.06 -54.06
C PHE A 13 43.91 12.91 -54.60
N LEU A 14 43.72 12.97 -55.92
CA LEU A 14 42.42 12.84 -56.61
C LEU A 14 42.04 11.39 -56.93
N VAL A 15 43.01 10.47 -56.96
CA VAL A 15 42.74 9.03 -57.17
C VAL A 15 42.42 8.34 -55.84
N LEU A 16 42.92 8.84 -54.72
CA LEU A 16 42.62 8.32 -53.38
C LEU A 16 41.27 8.78 -52.81
N SER A 17 40.64 9.83 -53.36
CA SER A 17 39.28 10.23 -52.97
C SER A 17 38.16 9.49 -53.72
N LEU A 18 38.49 8.78 -54.80
CA LEU A 18 37.52 8.03 -55.61
C LEU A 18 37.45 6.53 -55.28
N LEU A 19 38.25 6.04 -54.32
CA LEU A 19 38.27 4.64 -53.90
C LEU A 19 37.65 4.39 -52.50
N ASN A 20 37.05 5.41 -51.88
CA ASN A 20 36.35 5.29 -50.59
C ASN A 20 34.82 5.38 -50.70
N SER A 21 34.26 5.32 -51.90
CA SER A 21 32.83 5.03 -52.09
C SER A 21 32.61 3.52 -52.10
N CYS A 22 32.74 2.90 -50.93
CA CYS A 22 32.20 1.56 -50.72
C CYS A 22 30.68 1.66 -50.78
N ILE A 23 30.15 0.85 -51.69
CA ILE A 23 28.75 0.55 -51.91
C ILE A 23 28.21 -0.03 -50.60
N GLU A 24 27.41 0.73 -49.87
CA GLU A 24 26.46 0.14 -48.93
C GLU A 24 25.38 -0.53 -49.79
N ASN A 25 25.38 -1.86 -49.77
CA ASN A 25 24.28 -2.67 -50.26
C ASN A 25 23.00 -2.20 -49.56
N ASN A 26 22.09 -1.60 -50.33
CA ASN A 26 20.67 -1.57 -49.99
C ASN A 26 20.13 -3.02 -50.05
N GLU A 27 20.50 -3.84 -49.07
CA GLU A 27 19.53 -4.79 -48.57
C GLU A 27 18.47 -3.94 -47.89
N ASN A 28 17.22 -4.08 -48.33
CA ASN A 28 16.08 -3.62 -47.56
C ASN A 28 16.13 -4.38 -46.23
N GLU A 29 16.88 -3.86 -45.25
CA GLU A 29 16.56 -4.08 -43.86
C GLU A 29 15.10 -3.66 -43.75
N VAL A 30 14.22 -4.66 -43.69
CA VAL A 30 12.89 -4.50 -43.12
C VAL A 30 13.16 -3.79 -41.82
N ALA A 31 12.86 -2.49 -41.77
CA ALA A 31 13.02 -1.71 -40.56
C ALA A 31 12.38 -2.55 -39.47
N GLU A 32 13.19 -3.06 -38.54
CA GLU A 32 12.67 -3.70 -37.35
C GLU A 32 11.58 -2.76 -36.85
N PRO A 33 10.36 -3.25 -36.60
CA PRO A 33 9.31 -2.40 -36.10
C PRO A 33 9.94 -1.69 -34.91
N LYS A 34 10.11 -0.37 -35.01
CA LYS A 34 10.48 0.43 -33.86
C LYS A 34 9.42 0.10 -32.85
N LEU A 35 9.78 -0.73 -31.87
CA LEU A 35 9.02 -0.86 -30.65
C LEU A 35 8.87 0.59 -30.21
N GLU A 36 7.68 1.15 -30.39
CA GLU A 36 7.31 2.33 -29.62
C GLU A 36 7.74 1.96 -28.21
N GLN A 37 8.67 2.72 -27.65
CA GLN A 37 8.95 2.64 -26.23
C GLN A 37 7.64 3.03 -25.56
N VAL A 38 6.76 2.05 -25.36
CA VAL A 38 5.63 2.14 -24.45
C VAL A 38 6.31 2.43 -23.13
N ASN A 39 6.31 3.70 -22.75
CA ASN A 39 7.00 4.15 -21.56
C ASN A 39 6.31 3.42 -20.40
N PRO A 40 6.90 2.37 -19.80
CA PRO A 40 6.11 1.34 -19.14
C PRO A 40 5.55 1.76 -17.78
N TRP A 41 5.50 3.05 -17.46
CA TRP A 41 5.16 3.59 -16.15
C TRP A 41 4.58 4.98 -16.33
N GLN A 42 3.26 5.08 -16.57
CA GLN A 42 2.60 6.37 -16.68
C GLN A 42 2.48 6.98 -15.28
N ASN A 43 3.27 8.02 -15.00
CA ASN A 43 3.11 8.84 -13.80
C ASN A 43 2.08 9.94 -14.07
N PHE A 44 1.08 10.05 -13.20
CA PHE A 44 0.07 11.10 -13.27
C PHE A 44 0.66 12.43 -12.82
N SER A 45 0.83 13.37 -13.75
CA SER A 45 1.51 14.65 -13.49
C SER A 45 0.85 15.51 -12.42
N ASN A 46 -0.46 15.38 -12.24
CA ASN A 46 -1.29 15.99 -11.21
C ASN A 46 -1.16 15.31 -9.83
N LEU A 47 -0.52 14.14 -9.75
CA LEU A 47 -0.37 13.31 -8.56
C LEU A 47 1.10 13.06 -8.18
N LYS A 48 1.99 14.03 -8.44
CA LYS A 48 3.41 14.00 -8.02
C LYS A 48 3.61 14.25 -6.51
N LEU A 49 2.57 14.08 -5.71
CA LEU A 49 2.62 14.17 -4.25
C LEU A 49 2.86 12.78 -3.66
N GLU A 50 3.33 12.71 -2.42
CA GLU A 50 3.42 11.44 -1.69
C GLU A 50 2.02 10.85 -1.49
N VAL A 51 1.74 9.72 -2.17
CA VAL A 51 0.45 9.00 -2.08
C VAL A 51 0.61 7.78 -1.20
N TYR A 52 -0.26 7.64 -0.21
CA TYR A 52 -0.21 6.56 0.78
C TYR A 52 -1.26 5.49 0.52
N ASN A 53 -2.39 5.88 -0.09
CA ASN A 53 -3.45 4.97 -0.45
C ASN A 53 -4.25 5.52 -1.64
N ALA A 54 -4.76 4.63 -2.47
CA ALA A 54 -5.64 4.96 -3.58
C ALA A 54 -6.70 3.86 -3.70
N LYS A 55 -7.94 4.25 -3.97
CA LYS A 55 -9.04 3.29 -4.13
C LYS A 55 -10.13 3.83 -5.04
N GLN A 56 -10.60 2.97 -5.94
CA GLN A 56 -11.85 3.18 -6.66
C GLN A 56 -13.02 2.72 -5.79
N THR A 57 -13.97 3.62 -5.58
CA THR A 57 -15.24 3.35 -4.89
C THR A 57 -16.37 3.38 -5.91
N PRO A 58 -17.59 2.90 -5.58
CA PRO A 58 -18.76 3.05 -6.45
C PRO A 58 -19.07 4.51 -6.83
N SER A 59 -18.64 5.49 -6.02
CA SER A 59 -18.84 6.91 -6.30
C SER A 59 -17.72 7.56 -7.12
N GLY A 60 -16.58 6.87 -7.29
CA GLY A 60 -15.39 7.39 -7.96
C GLY A 60 -14.10 7.10 -7.19
N TRP A 61 -13.02 7.74 -7.61
CA TRP A 61 -11.68 7.60 -7.02
C TRP A 61 -11.51 8.44 -5.75
N ILE A 62 -10.84 7.85 -4.77
CA ILE A 62 -10.29 8.52 -3.59
C ILE A 62 -8.79 8.27 -3.56
N ILE A 63 -8.01 9.35 -3.54
CA ILE A 63 -6.54 9.31 -3.46
C ILE A 63 -6.10 10.00 -2.18
N VAL A 64 -5.48 9.27 -1.27
CA VAL A 64 -4.97 9.76 0.01
C VAL A 64 -3.48 10.03 -0.11
N GLY A 65 -3.09 11.28 0.07
CA GLY A 65 -1.70 11.69 0.18
C GLY A 65 -1.29 12.02 1.61
N ARG A 66 -0.05 12.51 1.74
CA ARG A 66 0.54 12.93 3.02
C ARG A 66 -0.29 13.98 3.80
N ASN A 67 -0.79 14.99 3.09
CA ASN A 67 -1.36 16.20 3.69
C ASN A 67 -2.86 16.38 3.45
N GLY A 68 -3.50 15.40 2.80
CA GLY A 68 -4.90 15.50 2.43
C GLY A 68 -5.31 14.41 1.46
N PHE A 69 -6.50 14.56 0.88
CA PHE A 69 -7.03 13.61 -0.09
C PHE A 69 -7.71 14.31 -1.26
N PHE A 70 -7.70 13.62 -2.40
CA PHE A 70 -8.39 14.00 -3.62
C PHE A 70 -9.57 13.07 -3.88
N ARG A 71 -10.56 13.57 -4.62
CA ARG A 71 -11.70 12.78 -5.11
C ARG A 71 -12.02 13.15 -6.55
N GLY A 72 -12.42 12.19 -7.36
CA GLY A 72 -12.81 12.44 -8.75
C GLY A 72 -13.52 11.24 -9.35
N ASN A 73 -14.09 11.41 -10.54
CA ASN A 73 -14.70 10.29 -11.25
C ASN A 73 -13.63 9.37 -11.87
N ASP A 74 -12.48 9.94 -12.22
CA ASP A 74 -11.31 9.26 -12.76
C ASP A 74 -10.03 9.96 -12.24
N LEU A 75 -8.86 9.37 -12.53
CA LEU A 75 -7.55 9.85 -12.06
C LEU A 75 -7.08 11.14 -12.77
N GLU A 76 -7.65 11.46 -13.93
CA GLU A 76 -7.31 12.66 -14.71
C GLU A 76 -8.12 13.87 -14.23
N ASN A 77 -9.35 13.64 -13.77
CA ASN A 77 -10.34 14.63 -13.36
C ASN A 77 -10.56 14.64 -11.83
N LEU A 78 -9.46 14.71 -11.08
CA LEU A 78 -9.52 14.89 -9.64
C LEU A 78 -9.90 16.34 -9.27
N LYS A 79 -10.77 16.48 -8.27
CA LYS A 79 -11.12 17.76 -7.64
C LYS A 79 -9.98 18.27 -6.76
N ASP A 80 -10.11 19.50 -6.29
CA ASP A 80 -9.15 20.14 -5.39
C ASP A 80 -8.86 19.31 -4.13
N LEU A 81 -7.61 19.43 -3.65
CA LEU A 81 -7.12 18.79 -2.44
C LEU A 81 -7.95 19.22 -1.23
N ILE A 82 -8.42 18.23 -0.45
CA ILE A 82 -9.02 18.47 0.86
C ILE A 82 -7.93 18.27 1.92
N PRO A 83 -7.54 19.34 2.64
CA PRO A 83 -6.47 19.32 3.64
C PRO A 83 -6.81 18.48 4.88
N PHE A 84 -5.80 17.82 5.47
CA PHE A 84 -5.92 17.09 6.75
C PHE A 84 -5.67 17.95 8.00
N GLN A 85 -5.32 19.23 7.85
CA GLN A 85 -4.89 20.11 8.95
C GLN A 85 -5.84 20.11 10.16
N ASP A 86 -7.15 20.06 9.92
CA ASP A 86 -8.17 20.06 10.98
C ASP A 86 -8.58 18.65 11.42
N PHE A 87 -8.08 17.62 10.75
CA PHE A 87 -8.58 16.24 10.85
C PHE A 87 -7.50 15.22 11.22
N GLN A 88 -6.24 15.66 11.34
CA GLN A 88 -5.09 14.85 11.76
C GLN A 88 -4.09 15.65 12.58
N THR A 89 -3.65 15.09 13.72
CA THR A 89 -2.63 15.72 14.57
C THR A 89 -1.23 15.70 13.94
N ARG A 90 -0.93 14.70 13.12
CA ARG A 90 0.42 14.46 12.57
C ARG A 90 0.35 14.14 11.09
N LEU A 91 0.38 15.20 10.27
CA LEU A 91 0.38 15.09 8.80
C LEU A 91 1.50 14.18 8.31
N GLY A 92 1.17 13.24 7.42
CA GLY A 92 2.11 12.27 6.87
C GLY A 92 2.54 11.15 7.81
N ARG A 93 2.04 11.07 9.05
CA ARG A 93 2.36 9.94 9.93
C ARG A 93 1.51 8.71 9.63
N TYR A 94 0.31 8.89 9.09
CA TYR A 94 -0.73 7.86 9.09
C TYR A 94 -1.15 7.44 7.68
N ARG A 95 -1.35 6.13 7.47
CA ARG A 95 -2.07 5.61 6.32
C ARG A 95 -3.57 5.66 6.63
N VAL A 96 -4.30 6.48 5.87
CA VAL A 96 -5.75 6.66 6.04
C VAL A 96 -6.49 5.54 5.31
N PRO A 97 -7.40 4.81 5.98
CA PRO A 97 -8.14 3.74 5.35
C PRO A 97 -9.34 4.29 4.56
N ILE A 98 -9.79 3.53 3.55
CA ILE A 98 -10.84 3.94 2.61
C ILE A 98 -11.84 2.78 2.45
N SER A 99 -13.11 3.01 2.78
CA SER A 99 -14.21 2.06 2.50
C SER A 99 -14.81 2.28 1.11
N SER A 100 -15.91 1.59 0.80
CA SER A 100 -16.70 1.84 -0.40
C SER A 100 -17.51 3.15 -0.34
N HIS A 101 -17.69 3.74 0.86
CA HIS A 101 -18.60 4.87 1.07
C HIS A 101 -17.90 6.15 1.57
N PHE A 102 -16.86 6.00 2.37
CA PHE A 102 -16.15 7.10 3.03
C PHE A 102 -14.70 6.71 3.39
N LEU A 103 -13.90 7.71 3.75
CA LEU A 103 -12.63 7.52 4.46
C LEU A 103 -12.74 8.11 5.86
N ALA A 104 -11.90 7.63 6.78
CA ALA A 104 -11.93 8.08 8.17
C ALA A 104 -10.55 8.59 8.63
N THR A 105 -10.51 9.78 9.22
CA THR A 105 -9.29 10.34 9.83
C THR A 105 -9.43 10.46 11.35
N ARG A 106 -8.33 10.78 12.03
CA ARG A 106 -8.36 11.06 13.48
C ARG A 106 -7.34 12.09 13.92
N THR A 107 -7.68 12.81 14.98
CA THR A 107 -6.71 13.46 15.86
C THR A 107 -6.24 12.48 16.95
N GLU A 108 -5.69 12.99 18.06
CA GLU A 108 -5.36 12.14 19.22
C GLU A 108 -6.61 11.70 20.00
N SER A 109 -7.76 12.37 19.82
CA SER A 109 -8.98 12.16 20.62
C SER A 109 -10.29 12.10 19.82
N GLU A 110 -10.28 12.51 18.56
CA GLU A 110 -11.47 12.64 17.72
C GLU A 110 -11.30 11.88 16.40
N VAL A 111 -12.38 11.29 15.89
CA VAL A 111 -12.43 10.64 14.57
C VAL A 111 -13.39 11.40 13.67
N PHE A 112 -13.00 11.60 12.42
CA PHE A 112 -13.75 12.33 11.41
C PHE A 112 -14.07 11.40 10.24
N LEU A 113 -15.32 11.42 9.78
CA LEU A 113 -15.79 10.61 8.66
C LEU A 113 -16.03 11.51 7.45
N HIS A 114 -15.40 11.18 6.33
CA HIS A 114 -15.41 12.00 5.11
C HIS A 114 -16.11 11.24 3.98
N GLY A 115 -17.39 11.56 3.74
CA GLY A 115 -18.16 10.98 2.63
C GLY A 115 -17.71 11.48 1.26
N PHE A 116 -17.95 10.71 0.20
CA PHE A 116 -17.51 11.07 -1.16
C PHE A 116 -18.16 12.35 -1.71
N HIS A 117 -19.41 12.67 -1.35
CA HIS A 117 -20.06 13.92 -1.77
C HIS A 117 -20.03 15.01 -0.69
N GLN A 118 -19.79 14.63 0.57
CA GLN A 118 -19.86 15.51 1.73
C GLN A 118 -18.61 15.29 2.61
N PRO A 119 -17.45 15.85 2.21
CA PRO A 119 -16.18 15.54 2.85
C PRO A 119 -16.04 16.13 4.25
N ASN A 120 -16.78 17.18 4.59
CA ASN A 120 -16.57 17.96 5.81
C ASN A 120 -17.73 17.85 6.80
N GLN A 121 -18.48 16.74 6.77
CA GLN A 121 -19.87 16.74 7.25
C GLN A 121 -20.18 15.96 8.53
N SER A 122 -19.18 15.44 9.24
CA SER A 122 -19.43 14.72 10.49
C SER A 122 -18.97 15.51 11.71
N ASP A 123 -19.87 15.63 12.69
CA ASP A 123 -19.44 15.86 14.07
C ASP A 123 -18.45 14.74 14.45
N PRO A 124 -17.29 15.07 15.03
CA PRO A 124 -16.31 14.06 15.35
C PRO A 124 -16.84 13.04 16.35
N ILE A 125 -16.44 11.79 16.18
CA ILE A 125 -16.62 10.77 17.21
C ILE A 125 -15.58 11.05 18.31
N LYS A 126 -16.05 11.44 19.50
CA LYS A 126 -15.21 11.66 20.67
C LYS A 126 -15.27 10.43 21.57
N LEU A 127 -14.17 9.69 21.67
CA LEU A 127 -14.15 8.44 22.43
C LEU A 127 -14.40 8.64 23.93
N SER A 128 -14.01 9.79 24.47
CA SER A 128 -14.27 10.18 25.86
C SER A 128 -15.76 10.24 26.23
N ASN A 129 -16.67 10.30 25.24
CA ASN A 129 -18.11 10.21 25.47
C ASN A 129 -18.58 8.76 25.70
N PHE A 130 -17.78 7.77 25.34
CA PHE A 130 -18.10 6.34 25.42
C PHE A 130 -17.28 5.62 26.50
N ASP A 131 -16.04 6.06 26.73
CA ASP A 131 -15.15 5.50 27.74
C ASP A 131 -14.52 6.63 28.58
N PRO A 132 -14.89 6.77 29.88
CA PRO A 132 -14.35 7.81 30.74
C PRO A 132 -12.87 7.62 31.09
N ASN A 133 -12.33 6.41 30.90
CA ASN A 133 -10.92 6.10 31.15
C ASN A 133 -10.03 6.38 29.92
N PHE A 134 -10.61 6.82 28.79
CA PHE A 134 -9.89 7.14 27.57
C PHE A 134 -8.76 8.16 27.77
N ILE A 135 -7.56 7.82 27.32
CA ILE A 135 -6.39 8.71 27.30
C ILE A 135 -6.15 9.27 25.90
N GLY A 136 -6.18 8.41 24.89
CA GLY A 136 -5.77 8.73 23.53
C GLY A 136 -5.77 7.51 22.63
N PHE A 137 -5.86 7.73 21.32
CA PHE A 137 -5.70 6.67 20.32
C PHE A 137 -4.26 6.17 20.25
N GLU A 138 -4.09 4.88 19.93
CA GLU A 138 -2.77 4.30 19.67
C GLU A 138 -2.16 4.86 18.37
N ASP A 139 -0.85 5.11 18.40
CA ASP A 139 -0.09 5.72 17.30
C ASP A 139 0.47 4.66 16.34
N ILE A 140 -0.30 4.29 15.31
CA ILE A 140 0.11 3.35 14.27
C ILE A 140 0.59 4.11 13.02
N PRO A 141 1.91 4.24 12.79
CA PRO A 141 2.45 4.93 11.62
C PRO A 141 2.21 4.15 10.31
N PHE A 142 2.23 4.87 9.18
CA PHE A 142 1.88 4.33 7.86
C PHE A 142 2.73 3.13 7.43
N TRP A 143 3.99 3.02 7.88
CA TRP A 143 4.89 1.91 7.53
C TRP A 143 4.58 0.63 8.32
N GLN A 144 3.74 0.71 9.36
CA GLN A 144 3.27 -0.44 10.11
C GLN A 144 1.84 -0.85 9.74
N GLY A 145 1.02 0.03 9.17
CA GLY A 145 -0.33 -0.34 8.73
C GLY A 145 -1.25 0.86 8.62
N GLU A 146 -2.55 0.57 8.56
CA GLU A 146 -3.59 1.59 8.66
C GLU A 146 -3.73 2.08 10.10
N MET A 147 -3.97 3.38 10.28
CA MET A 147 -4.07 3.99 11.62
C MET A 147 -5.31 3.55 12.42
N MET A 148 -6.27 2.96 11.73
CA MET A 148 -7.52 2.41 12.23
C MET A 148 -8.03 1.38 11.20
N GLY A 149 -8.86 0.44 11.63
CA GLY A 149 -9.55 -0.45 10.71
C GLY A 149 -10.80 0.21 10.13
N LEU A 150 -11.09 -0.06 8.85
CA LEU A 150 -12.31 0.35 8.17
C LEU A 150 -12.66 -0.71 7.11
N THR A 151 -13.77 -1.41 7.29
CA THR A 151 -14.25 -2.42 6.33
C THR A 151 -14.90 -1.77 5.10
N GLU A 152 -15.13 -2.54 4.04
CA GLU A 152 -15.85 -2.07 2.85
C GLU A 152 -17.25 -1.54 3.17
N GLU A 153 -17.93 -2.20 4.12
CA GLU A 153 -19.28 -1.88 4.59
C GLU A 153 -19.31 -0.73 5.62
N GLY A 154 -18.14 -0.15 5.96
CA GLY A 154 -18.08 1.01 6.84
C GLY A 154 -18.03 0.70 8.34
N VAL A 155 -17.61 -0.50 8.74
CA VAL A 155 -17.35 -0.80 10.15
C VAL A 155 -15.95 -0.33 10.51
N LEU A 156 -15.83 0.47 11.57
CA LEU A 156 -14.57 1.03 12.06
C LEU A 156 -14.07 0.28 13.28
N LEU A 157 -12.75 0.11 13.39
CA LEU A 157 -12.08 -0.40 14.58
C LEU A 157 -10.94 0.53 14.97
N PHE A 158 -10.98 1.04 16.20
CA PHE A 158 -9.93 1.90 16.77
C PHE A 158 -9.22 1.17 17.89
N SER A 159 -7.90 1.29 17.96
CA SER A 159 -7.15 0.94 19.17
C SER A 159 -6.85 2.20 19.98
N TYR A 160 -7.01 2.12 21.30
CA TYR A 160 -6.81 3.24 22.19
C TYR A 160 -6.28 2.81 23.57
N ARG A 161 -5.83 3.80 24.33
CA ARG A 161 -5.32 3.63 25.69
C ARG A 161 -6.31 4.08 26.73
N THR A 162 -6.37 3.34 27.82
CA THR A 162 -7.14 3.66 29.02
C THR A 162 -6.23 3.81 30.23
N ALA A 163 -6.64 4.62 31.20
CA ALA A 163 -6.04 4.67 32.53
C ALA A 163 -7.11 4.60 33.62
N GLU A 164 -6.80 3.87 34.67
CA GLU A 164 -7.60 3.87 35.90
C GLU A 164 -6.75 4.44 37.03
N ASN A 165 -7.29 5.40 37.79
CA ASN A 165 -6.58 6.06 38.90
C ASN A 165 -5.21 6.64 38.50
N ASN A 166 -5.11 7.18 37.26
CA ASN A 166 -3.87 7.70 36.64
C ASN A 166 -2.79 6.63 36.37
N ILE A 167 -3.15 5.35 36.35
CA ILE A 167 -2.28 4.25 35.96
C ILE A 167 -2.77 3.74 34.61
N ALA A 168 -1.89 3.77 33.60
CA ALA A 168 -2.21 3.27 32.26
C ALA A 168 -2.38 1.75 32.28
N ASN A 169 -3.39 1.24 31.57
CA ASN A 169 -3.54 -0.18 31.35
C ASN A 169 -2.45 -0.69 30.38
N ASP A 170 -1.86 -1.82 30.71
CA ASP A 170 -0.79 -2.45 29.92
C ASP A 170 -1.30 -2.82 28.50
N SER A 171 -2.47 -3.44 28.45
CA SER A 171 -3.11 -3.89 27.21
C SER A 171 -3.91 -2.74 26.56
N PRO A 172 -3.81 -2.55 25.23
CA PRO A 172 -4.69 -1.61 24.53
C PRO A 172 -6.14 -2.12 24.54
N SER A 173 -7.09 -1.17 24.52
CA SER A 173 -8.51 -1.44 24.29
C SER A 173 -8.88 -1.16 22.84
N PHE A 174 -9.98 -1.75 22.36
CA PHE A 174 -10.49 -1.49 21.02
C PHE A 174 -11.93 -0.97 21.04
N PHE A 175 -12.24 -0.04 20.15
CA PHE A 175 -13.58 0.51 19.97
C PHE A 175 -14.09 0.17 18.58
N LEU A 176 -15.20 -0.56 18.51
CA LEU A 176 -15.86 -0.96 17.28
C LEU A 176 -17.05 -0.05 17.03
N VAL A 177 -17.15 0.50 15.82
CA VAL A 177 -18.25 1.40 15.43
C VAL A 177 -18.86 0.90 14.12
N ASN A 178 -20.10 0.45 14.19
CA ASN A 178 -20.89 0.13 13.00
C ASN A 178 -21.53 1.41 12.48
N THR A 179 -21.31 1.70 11.20
CA THR A 179 -21.89 2.86 10.53
C THR A 179 -22.83 2.43 9.40
N GLU A 180 -23.63 3.37 8.92
CA GLU A 180 -24.45 3.21 7.72
C GLU A 180 -24.37 4.49 6.90
N ASN A 181 -24.38 4.37 5.58
CA ASN A 181 -24.51 5.52 4.69
C ASN A 181 -25.98 5.76 4.34
N ASN A 182 -26.55 6.84 4.90
CA ASN A 182 -27.91 7.27 4.63
C ASN A 182 -27.89 8.51 3.74
N ASN A 183 -28.11 8.32 2.43
CA ASN A 183 -28.15 9.39 1.42
C ASN A 183 -26.91 10.31 1.40
N GLY A 184 -25.71 9.74 1.57
CA GLY A 184 -24.44 10.47 1.58
C GLY A 184 -23.97 10.90 2.96
N LYS A 185 -24.84 10.84 3.97
CA LYS A 185 -24.50 11.07 5.37
C LYS A 185 -24.13 9.76 6.06
N ILE A 186 -22.97 9.73 6.72
CA ILE A 186 -22.57 8.57 7.51
C ILE A 186 -23.15 8.70 8.92
N GLU A 187 -23.90 7.68 9.35
CA GLU A 187 -24.55 7.62 10.65
C GLU A 187 -23.98 6.47 11.49
N ILE A 188 -23.78 6.70 12.79
CA ILE A 188 -23.38 5.64 13.73
C ILE A 188 -24.63 4.83 14.11
N LYS A 189 -24.60 3.52 13.91
CA LYS A 189 -25.70 2.60 14.24
C LYS A 189 -25.51 1.95 15.60
N SER A 190 -24.30 1.50 15.89
CA SER A 190 -23.97 0.88 17.17
C SER A 190 -22.49 0.98 17.47
N THR A 191 -22.14 0.94 18.76
CA THR A 191 -20.76 0.98 19.24
C THR A 191 -20.50 -0.12 20.24
N LYS A 192 -19.26 -0.63 20.31
CA LYS A 192 -18.85 -1.62 21.31
C LYS A 192 -17.40 -1.39 21.72
N ILE A 193 -17.16 -1.34 23.03
CA ILE A 193 -15.81 -1.42 23.59
C ILE A 193 -15.43 -2.90 23.73
N ILE A 194 -14.20 -3.22 23.32
CA ILE A 194 -13.59 -4.53 23.42
C ILE A 194 -12.42 -4.38 24.39
N ASP A 195 -12.67 -4.77 25.62
CA ASP A 195 -11.67 -4.89 26.66
C ASP A 195 -11.27 -6.36 26.77
N TYR A 196 -10.12 -6.68 26.18
CA TYR A 196 -9.57 -8.03 26.15
C TYR A 196 -8.11 -7.97 26.64
N PRO A 197 -7.67 -8.87 27.52
CA PRO A 197 -6.31 -8.89 28.03
C PRO A 197 -5.35 -9.48 26.98
N PHE A 198 -5.00 -8.70 25.96
CA PHE A 198 -4.11 -9.14 24.87
C PHE A 198 -2.71 -9.48 25.38
N ILE A 199 -2.22 -8.69 26.33
CA ILE A 199 -0.87 -8.75 26.91
C ILE A 199 -0.91 -8.36 28.40
N THR A 200 0.13 -8.73 29.15
CA THR A 200 0.29 -8.43 30.59
C THR A 200 1.48 -7.52 30.87
N TRP A 201 1.94 -6.77 29.88
CA TRP A 201 3.00 -5.77 29.96
C TRP A 201 2.67 -4.65 28.99
N PHE A 202 3.19 -3.45 29.24
CA PHE A 202 2.94 -2.31 28.37
C PHE A 202 3.58 -2.48 26.98
N ASP A 203 2.75 -2.62 25.95
CA ASP A 203 3.15 -2.60 24.54
C ASP A 203 1.98 -2.16 23.65
N ASN A 204 2.26 -1.68 22.44
CA ASN A 204 1.30 -1.03 21.55
C ASN A 204 0.56 -2.02 20.63
N ASN A 205 -0.56 -1.55 20.08
CA ASN A 205 -1.05 -2.06 18.80
C ASN A 205 -0.18 -1.51 17.67
N TYR A 206 0.34 -2.40 16.81
CA TYR A 206 1.26 -2.06 15.72
C TYR A 206 0.57 -2.03 14.35
N SER A 207 -0.54 -2.72 14.15
CA SER A 207 -1.22 -2.72 12.85
C SER A 207 -2.66 -3.18 12.98
N ILE A 208 -3.53 -2.66 12.10
CA ILE A 208 -4.88 -3.15 11.90
C ILE A 208 -5.06 -3.44 10.40
N GLU A 209 -5.55 -4.63 10.07
CA GLU A 209 -5.97 -5.03 8.74
C GLU A 209 -7.48 -5.27 8.75
N SER A 210 -8.18 -4.78 7.73
CA SER A 210 -9.63 -4.79 7.67
C SER A 210 -10.14 -5.81 6.65
N PHE A 211 -11.06 -6.67 7.07
CA PHE A 211 -11.79 -7.60 6.21
C PHE A 211 -13.29 -7.43 6.44
N ASN A 212 -14.14 -7.91 5.53
CA ASN A 212 -15.59 -7.68 5.60
C ASN A 212 -16.25 -8.24 6.87
N GLU A 213 -15.69 -9.30 7.47
CA GLU A 213 -16.30 -9.98 8.62
C GLU A 213 -15.46 -9.90 9.91
N PHE A 214 -14.24 -9.36 9.84
CA PHE A 214 -13.32 -9.27 10.96
C PHE A 214 -12.18 -8.30 10.69
N PHE A 215 -11.43 -7.99 11.74
CA PHE A 215 -10.15 -7.31 11.68
C PHE A 215 -9.04 -8.25 12.15
N LEU A 216 -7.83 -8.08 11.60
CA LEU A 216 -6.62 -8.61 12.22
C LEU A 216 -5.87 -7.47 12.88
N VAL A 217 -5.52 -7.64 14.15
CA VAL A 217 -4.80 -6.63 14.93
C VAL A 217 -3.50 -7.23 15.45
N GLN A 218 -2.39 -6.49 15.33
CA GLN A 218 -1.11 -6.93 15.86
C GLN A 218 -0.82 -6.20 17.16
N VAL A 219 -0.96 -6.89 18.28
CA VAL A 219 -0.59 -6.36 19.60
C VAL A 219 0.73 -7.00 20.01
N SER A 220 1.75 -6.17 20.27
CA SER A 220 3.12 -6.66 20.47
C SER A 220 3.60 -7.55 19.30
N GLY A 221 4.08 -8.76 19.60
CA GLY A 221 4.48 -9.76 18.61
C GLY A 221 3.37 -10.72 18.18
N THR A 222 2.11 -10.54 18.60
CA THR A 222 1.02 -11.50 18.33
C THR A 222 -0.06 -10.88 17.47
N THR A 223 -0.60 -11.65 16.52
CA THR A 223 -1.76 -11.23 15.71
C THR A 223 -3.03 -11.86 16.27
N PHE A 224 -4.06 -11.05 16.47
CA PHE A 224 -5.38 -11.45 16.95
C PHE A 224 -6.44 -11.15 15.87
N LYS A 225 -7.48 -11.99 15.80
CA LYS A 225 -8.67 -11.77 14.99
C LYS A 225 -9.77 -11.19 15.87
N ILE A 226 -10.33 -10.06 15.47
CA ILE A 226 -11.49 -9.41 16.12
C ILE A 226 -12.66 -9.45 15.15
N LYS A 227 -13.69 -10.24 15.45
CA LYS A 227 -14.92 -10.34 14.64
C LYS A 227 -15.80 -9.10 14.82
N LEU A 228 -16.70 -8.82 13.87
CA LEU A 228 -17.62 -7.66 13.96
C LEU A 228 -18.62 -7.71 15.13
N ASN A 229 -18.75 -8.86 15.80
CA ASN A 229 -19.51 -8.97 17.05
C ASN A 229 -18.66 -8.63 18.30
N GLY A 230 -17.37 -8.32 18.13
CA GLY A 230 -16.40 -8.04 19.19
C GLY A 230 -15.79 -9.28 19.85
N GLU A 231 -16.00 -10.48 19.32
CA GLU A 231 -15.29 -11.69 19.75
C GLU A 231 -13.82 -11.61 19.32
N VAL A 232 -12.91 -12.00 20.21
CA VAL A 232 -11.46 -11.93 20.01
C VAL A 232 -10.88 -13.33 20.12
N ASN A 233 -10.10 -13.74 19.11
CA ASN A 233 -9.33 -14.98 19.11
C ASN A 233 -7.89 -14.70 18.72
N LYS A 234 -6.93 -15.45 19.27
CA LYS A 234 -5.55 -15.41 18.78
C LYS A 234 -5.50 -16.03 17.39
N HIS A 235 -4.90 -15.33 16.42
CA HIS A 235 -4.77 -15.78 15.04
C HIS A 235 -3.44 -16.48 14.81
N VAL A 236 -2.32 -15.77 15.04
CA VAL A 236 -0.96 -16.33 14.97
C VAL A 236 -0.06 -15.67 16.02
N ASP A 237 0.91 -16.42 16.54
CA ASP A 237 1.87 -15.97 17.58
C ASP A 237 3.07 -15.21 16.99
N LEU A 238 2.83 -14.43 15.94
CA LEU A 238 3.84 -13.68 15.19
C LEU A 238 3.21 -12.40 14.58
N PRO A 239 4.01 -11.34 14.32
CA PRO A 239 3.61 -10.27 13.41
C PRO A 239 3.25 -10.85 12.05
N SER A 240 2.12 -10.42 11.47
CA SER A 240 1.67 -10.98 10.20
C SER A 240 0.91 -9.98 9.33
N ARG A 241 0.79 -10.34 8.05
CA ARG A 241 -0.06 -9.70 7.06
C ARG A 241 -0.88 -10.76 6.37
N SER A 242 -2.13 -10.44 6.04
CA SER A 242 -3.03 -11.42 5.42
C SER A 242 -3.73 -10.87 4.19
N ILE A 243 -4.03 -11.78 3.26
CA ILE A 243 -4.77 -11.49 2.04
C ILE A 243 -5.83 -12.56 1.83
N ILE A 244 -6.94 -12.18 1.19
CA ILE A 244 -7.98 -13.12 0.78
C ILE A 244 -7.63 -13.67 -0.60
N ASN A 245 -7.68 -14.99 -0.76
CA ASN A 245 -7.65 -15.67 -2.05
C ASN A 245 -8.82 -16.66 -2.12
N GLY A 246 -9.82 -16.33 -2.94
CA GLY A 246 -11.08 -17.10 -3.00
C GLY A 246 -11.78 -17.13 -1.64
N ASN A 247 -11.98 -18.32 -1.08
CA ASN A 247 -12.60 -18.54 0.23
C ASN A 247 -11.58 -18.77 1.36
N GLN A 248 -10.30 -18.51 1.09
CA GLN A 248 -9.21 -18.70 2.04
C GLN A 248 -8.57 -17.36 2.43
N LEU A 249 -8.12 -17.31 3.67
CA LEU A 249 -7.23 -16.28 4.17
C LEU A 249 -5.81 -16.86 4.19
N ILE A 250 -4.91 -16.25 3.42
CA ILE A 250 -3.47 -16.56 3.44
C ILE A 250 -2.81 -15.54 4.36
N THR A 251 -2.12 -16.02 5.39
CA THR A 251 -1.42 -15.19 6.38
C THR A 251 0.08 -15.43 6.26
N ILE A 252 0.84 -14.36 5.99
CA ILE A 252 2.30 -14.37 5.95
C ILE A 252 2.80 -13.76 7.26
N ALA A 253 3.37 -14.61 8.11
CA ALA A 253 3.93 -14.20 9.39
C ALA A 253 5.45 -14.08 9.34
N THR A 254 5.99 -13.12 10.07
CA THR A 254 7.40 -12.77 10.08
C THR A 254 8.01 -13.02 11.47
N ASP A 255 9.05 -13.86 11.53
CA ASP A 255 9.91 -13.98 12.72
C ASP A 255 11.22 -13.23 12.46
N MET A 256 11.29 -11.99 12.94
CA MET A 256 12.47 -11.12 12.79
C MET A 256 13.71 -11.67 13.52
N ARG A 257 13.55 -12.50 14.55
CA ARG A 257 14.67 -13.05 15.32
C ARG A 257 15.34 -14.19 14.57
N LYS A 258 14.55 -14.99 13.86
CA LYS A 258 15.05 -16.11 13.04
C LYS A 258 15.31 -15.73 11.59
N GLY A 259 14.86 -14.55 11.15
CA GLY A 259 14.87 -14.19 9.74
C GLY A 259 13.94 -15.07 8.90
N GLU A 260 12.84 -15.55 9.48
CA GLU A 260 11.95 -16.53 8.84
C GLU A 260 10.63 -15.89 8.38
N LEU A 261 10.18 -16.26 7.19
CA LEU A 261 8.78 -16.11 6.77
C LEU A 261 8.05 -17.44 6.94
N SER A 262 6.88 -17.40 7.54
CA SER A 262 5.95 -18.52 7.66
C SER A 262 4.65 -18.19 6.93
N VAL A 263 4.13 -19.12 6.14
CA VAL A 263 2.83 -18.97 5.48
C VAL A 263 1.82 -19.88 6.17
N PHE A 264 0.66 -19.33 6.47
CA PHE A 264 -0.46 -20.02 7.05
C PHE A 264 -1.70 -19.85 6.17
N THR A 265 -2.64 -20.79 6.28
CA THR A 265 -3.94 -20.72 5.61
C THR A 265 -5.07 -21.03 6.59
N SER A 266 -6.21 -20.39 6.36
CA SER A 266 -7.47 -20.64 7.09
C SER A 266 -8.66 -20.32 6.17
N GLY A 267 -9.85 -20.83 6.50
CA GLY A 267 -11.07 -20.28 5.89
C GLY A 267 -11.32 -18.87 6.42
N ILE A 268 -11.94 -17.98 5.62
CA ILE A 268 -12.15 -16.55 5.96
C ILE A 268 -12.73 -16.38 7.39
N GLY A 269 -13.83 -17.06 7.70
CA GLY A 269 -14.48 -17.02 9.02
C GLY A 269 -13.93 -18.02 10.05
N SER A 270 -12.90 -18.80 9.72
CA SER A 270 -12.34 -19.79 10.64
C SER A 270 -11.37 -19.15 11.62
N ASP A 271 -11.39 -19.63 12.87
CA ASP A 271 -10.37 -19.32 13.88
C ASP A 271 -9.18 -20.30 13.83
N ASN A 272 -9.28 -21.37 13.02
CA ASN A 272 -8.23 -22.38 12.90
C ASN A 272 -7.27 -22.02 11.76
N VAL A 273 -6.00 -21.84 12.11
CA VAL A 273 -4.94 -21.41 11.21
C VAL A 273 -3.89 -22.52 11.08
N ASN A 274 -3.59 -22.94 9.85
CA ASN A 274 -2.67 -24.03 9.58
C ASN A 274 -1.40 -23.50 8.92
N LYS A 275 -0.24 -23.77 9.50
CA LYS A 275 1.06 -23.44 8.88
C LYS A 275 1.29 -24.38 7.69
N ILE A 276 1.47 -23.81 6.51
CA ILE A 276 1.70 -24.58 5.27
C ILE A 276 3.18 -24.63 4.86
N SER A 277 3.95 -23.59 5.17
CA SER A 277 5.37 -23.52 4.81
C SER A 277 6.11 -22.52 5.69
N SER A 278 7.43 -22.66 5.79
CA SER A 278 8.31 -21.59 6.24
C SER A 278 9.69 -21.68 5.63
N LYS A 279 10.39 -20.54 5.61
CA LYS A 279 11.72 -20.42 5.04
C LYS A 279 12.47 -19.25 5.65
N GLU A 280 13.76 -19.46 5.94
CA GLU A 280 14.69 -18.37 6.25
C GLU A 280 14.93 -17.51 4.99
N VAL A 281 14.82 -16.20 5.15
CA VAL A 281 14.90 -15.25 4.04
C VAL A 281 15.70 -14.02 4.44
N SER A 282 16.15 -13.27 3.43
CA SER A 282 16.78 -11.96 3.67
C SER A 282 15.82 -10.98 4.36
N VAL A 283 16.37 -10.13 5.24
CA VAL A 283 15.65 -9.06 5.95
C VAL A 283 14.86 -8.12 5.03
N ARG A 284 15.22 -8.05 3.74
CA ARG A 284 14.48 -7.26 2.74
C ARG A 284 13.07 -7.76 2.47
N TYR A 285 12.76 -9.03 2.78
CA TYR A 285 11.44 -9.61 2.58
C TYR A 285 10.59 -9.69 3.86
N LEU A 286 11.22 -9.51 5.02
CA LEU A 286 10.55 -9.58 6.33
C LEU A 286 9.70 -8.33 6.56
N GLY A 287 8.46 -8.48 7.04
CA GLY A 287 7.56 -7.35 7.26
C GLY A 287 7.20 -6.59 5.99
N ALA A 288 7.14 -7.28 4.85
CA ALA A 288 6.60 -6.74 3.60
C ALA A 288 5.07 -6.63 3.68
N ASN A 289 4.48 -5.81 2.82
CA ASN A 289 3.05 -5.83 2.54
C ASN A 289 2.79 -6.78 1.37
N TYR A 290 1.55 -7.27 1.26
CA TYR A 290 1.16 -8.24 0.25
C TYR A 290 -0.17 -7.84 -0.38
N GLU A 291 -0.31 -8.12 -1.67
CA GLU A 291 -1.55 -7.94 -2.43
C GLU A 291 -1.73 -9.13 -3.39
N LEU A 292 -2.98 -9.50 -3.65
CA LEU A 292 -3.32 -10.46 -4.69
C LEU A 292 -3.62 -9.72 -6.00
N ILE A 293 -2.82 -9.98 -7.05
CA ILE A 293 -2.98 -9.35 -8.36
C ILE A 293 -3.25 -10.43 -9.41
N GLY A 294 -4.51 -10.54 -9.83
CA GLY A 294 -4.98 -11.75 -10.53
C GLY A 294 -4.80 -12.96 -9.61
N ASP A 295 -4.08 -13.98 -10.07
CA ASP A 295 -3.77 -15.17 -9.26
C ASP A 295 -2.38 -15.09 -8.58
N ARG A 296 -1.69 -13.95 -8.68
CA ARG A 296 -0.30 -13.78 -8.22
C ARG A 296 -0.25 -13.10 -6.86
N LEU A 297 0.43 -13.71 -5.90
CA LEU A 297 0.70 -13.09 -4.60
C LEU A 297 1.94 -12.21 -4.69
N ILE A 298 1.73 -10.90 -4.70
CA ILE A 298 2.79 -9.90 -4.85
C ILE A 298 3.12 -9.31 -3.48
N GLY A 299 4.37 -9.45 -3.07
CA GLY A 299 4.94 -8.78 -1.91
C GLY A 299 5.70 -7.52 -2.30
N PHE A 300 5.64 -6.49 -1.45
CA PHE A 300 6.38 -5.25 -1.65
C PHE A 300 6.85 -4.64 -0.33
N LYS A 301 8.06 -4.06 -0.34
CA LYS A 301 8.65 -3.36 0.80
C LYS A 301 9.70 -2.37 0.30
N ASN A 302 9.60 -1.12 0.75
CA ASN A 302 10.43 -0.02 0.23
C ASN A 302 10.30 0.01 -1.31
N ASP A 303 11.39 -0.04 -2.06
CA ASP A 303 11.39 -0.09 -3.52
C ASP A 303 11.31 -1.51 -4.09
N GLU A 304 11.40 -2.56 -3.27
CA GLU A 304 11.42 -3.96 -3.71
C GLU A 304 10.02 -4.48 -4.00
N ILE A 305 9.87 -5.20 -5.12
CA ILE A 305 8.66 -5.95 -5.49
C ILE A 305 9.08 -7.40 -5.77
N PHE A 306 8.31 -8.35 -5.27
CA PHE A 306 8.57 -9.77 -5.45
C PHE A 306 7.28 -10.58 -5.48
N GLU A 307 7.32 -11.76 -6.07
CA GLU A 307 6.23 -12.72 -6.10
C GLU A 307 6.51 -13.86 -5.11
N LEU A 308 5.49 -14.27 -4.37
CA LEU A 308 5.54 -15.46 -3.52
C LEU A 308 4.76 -16.60 -4.17
N ASN A 309 5.38 -17.76 -4.29
CA ASN A 309 4.73 -19.01 -4.63
C ASN A 309 5.00 -20.03 -3.52
N PHE A 310 4.02 -20.83 -3.15
CA PHE A 310 4.14 -21.83 -2.09
C PHE A 310 3.58 -23.21 -2.48
N GLU A 311 3.34 -23.49 -3.76
CA GLU A 311 2.86 -24.80 -4.25
C GLU A 311 3.88 -25.91 -4.01
N SER A 312 5.18 -25.60 -4.18
CA SER A 312 6.30 -26.52 -3.95
C SER A 312 7.18 -26.06 -2.78
N GLY A 313 6.56 -25.46 -1.77
CA GLY A 313 7.25 -24.75 -0.68
C GLY A 313 7.53 -23.28 -1.01
N LEU A 314 7.92 -22.50 0.00
CA LEU A 314 8.03 -21.04 -0.12
C LEU A 314 9.16 -20.62 -1.08
N ASN A 315 8.79 -20.10 -2.25
CA ASN A 315 9.67 -19.49 -3.23
C ASN A 315 9.39 -17.98 -3.35
N ILE A 316 10.45 -17.21 -3.54
CA ILE A 316 10.40 -15.75 -3.66
C ILE A 316 11.12 -15.38 -4.96
N LYS A 317 10.38 -14.83 -5.91
CA LYS A 317 10.92 -14.34 -7.19
C LYS A 317 10.93 -12.81 -7.18
N PRO A 318 12.10 -12.14 -7.14
CA PRO A 318 12.17 -10.69 -7.36
C PRO A 318 11.56 -10.31 -8.71
N LEU A 319 10.83 -9.20 -8.74
CA LEU A 319 10.17 -8.65 -9.93
C LEU A 319 10.84 -7.33 -10.36
N ASN A 320 10.61 -6.90 -11.61
CA ASN A 320 11.19 -5.67 -12.11
C ASN A 320 10.58 -4.42 -11.44
N ASN A 321 11.43 -3.61 -10.82
CA ASN A 321 11.08 -2.38 -10.10
C ASN A 321 11.93 -1.17 -10.54
N SER A 322 12.54 -1.22 -11.74
CA SER A 322 13.60 -0.27 -12.14
C SER A 322 13.22 1.21 -12.03
N ASN A 323 11.94 1.56 -12.22
CA ASN A 323 11.45 2.95 -12.15
C ASN A 323 11.01 3.41 -10.75
N LEU A 324 10.99 2.50 -9.77
CA LEU A 324 10.58 2.77 -8.39
C LEU A 324 11.76 2.82 -7.41
N LYS A 325 12.98 2.58 -7.89
CA LYS A 325 14.20 2.51 -7.07
C LYS A 325 14.40 3.77 -6.23
N GLY A 326 14.75 3.57 -4.96
CA GLY A 326 15.05 4.64 -4.01
C GLY A 326 13.83 5.33 -3.39
N ASN A 327 12.62 4.78 -3.58
CA ASN A 327 11.38 5.28 -3.00
C ASN A 327 10.64 4.17 -2.23
N THR A 328 9.70 4.56 -1.37
CA THR A 328 8.88 3.60 -0.63
C THR A 328 7.55 3.40 -1.33
N ILE A 329 7.33 2.18 -1.83
CA ILE A 329 6.05 1.70 -2.34
C ILE A 329 5.07 1.58 -1.17
N THR A 330 3.95 2.29 -1.27
CA THR A 330 2.91 2.33 -0.23
C THR A 330 1.72 1.45 -0.56
N SER A 331 1.49 1.18 -1.85
CA SER A 331 0.44 0.28 -2.30
C SER A 331 0.74 -0.24 -3.70
N ILE A 332 0.32 -1.47 -3.95
CA ILE A 332 0.16 -2.04 -5.30
C ILE A 332 -1.25 -2.60 -5.34
N LYS A 333 -2.02 -2.35 -6.40
CA LYS A 333 -3.37 -2.88 -6.58
C LYS A 333 -3.61 -3.22 -8.05
N LEU A 334 -4.47 -4.20 -8.31
CA LEU A 334 -4.99 -4.42 -9.66
C LEU A 334 -5.76 -3.18 -10.13
N PHE A 335 -5.52 -2.76 -11.36
CA PHE A 335 -6.19 -1.64 -12.02
C PHE A 335 -6.60 -2.12 -13.40
N ASP A 336 -7.89 -2.16 -13.70
CA ASP A 336 -8.40 -2.89 -14.87
C ASP A 336 -7.94 -4.37 -14.90
N ASN A 337 -8.21 -5.09 -15.98
CA ASN A 337 -7.96 -6.54 -16.02
C ASN A 337 -6.48 -6.92 -16.13
N ASP A 338 -5.65 -6.06 -16.71
CA ASP A 338 -4.27 -6.36 -17.11
C ASP A 338 -3.25 -5.31 -16.64
N LYS A 339 -3.69 -4.31 -15.87
CA LYS A 339 -2.81 -3.25 -15.35
C LYS A 339 -2.76 -3.28 -13.83
N ILE A 340 -1.75 -2.61 -13.31
CA ILE A 340 -1.56 -2.41 -11.88
C ILE A 340 -1.38 -0.93 -11.60
N LEU A 341 -1.98 -0.49 -10.50
CA LEU A 341 -1.77 0.82 -9.92
C LEU A 341 -0.79 0.68 -8.75
N ILE A 342 0.27 1.48 -8.79
CA ILE A 342 1.30 1.52 -7.76
C ILE A 342 1.35 2.93 -7.18
N THR A 343 1.34 3.04 -5.86
CA THR A 343 1.55 4.31 -5.16
C THR A 343 2.88 4.29 -4.43
N SER A 344 3.57 5.43 -4.40
CA SER A 344 4.83 5.56 -3.68
C SER A 344 5.05 6.95 -3.09
N MET A 345 5.92 7.00 -2.08
CA MET A 345 6.41 8.23 -1.47
C MET A 345 7.85 8.51 -1.89
N CYS A 346 8.20 9.79 -1.87
CA CYS A 346 9.53 10.26 -2.16
C CYS A 346 10.46 10.06 -0.95
N ASP A 347 11.45 9.19 -1.07
CA ASP A 347 12.54 9.11 -0.08
C ASP A 347 13.81 9.79 -0.61
N LYS A 348 14.34 9.29 -1.73
CA LYS A 348 15.61 9.76 -2.30
C LYS A 348 15.47 10.49 -3.63
N SER A 349 14.36 10.28 -4.37
CA SER A 349 14.16 10.83 -5.71
C SER A 349 12.77 11.47 -5.89
N PRO A 350 12.68 12.82 -5.97
CA PRO A 350 11.43 13.55 -6.15
C PRO A 350 10.65 13.20 -7.43
N SER A 351 11.33 12.70 -8.46
CA SER A 351 10.73 12.43 -9.77
C SER A 351 10.03 11.07 -9.86
N SER A 352 10.17 10.23 -8.83
CA SER A 352 9.76 8.82 -8.87
C SER A 352 8.73 8.47 -7.79
N CYS A 353 8.05 9.46 -7.22
CA CYS A 353 6.89 9.25 -6.34
C CYS A 353 5.57 9.71 -6.95
N GLY A 354 4.46 9.27 -6.34
CA GLY A 354 3.11 9.54 -6.82
C GLY A 354 2.33 8.27 -7.14
N VAL A 355 1.54 8.34 -8.20
CA VAL A 355 0.73 7.22 -8.72
C VAL A 355 1.26 6.80 -10.08
N PHE A 356 1.48 5.50 -10.24
CA PHE A 356 1.98 4.87 -11.45
C PHE A 356 0.97 3.83 -11.92
N ILE A 357 0.77 3.77 -13.22
CA ILE A 357 0.07 2.65 -13.86
C ILE A 357 1.02 1.97 -14.85
N THR A 358 1.02 0.65 -14.81
CA THR A 358 1.80 -0.19 -15.71
C THR A 358 1.05 -1.47 -16.01
N ASP A 359 1.32 -2.10 -17.15
CA ASP A 359 0.80 -3.43 -17.44
C ASP A 359 1.41 -4.46 -16.47
N LEU A 360 0.60 -5.43 -16.03
CA LEU A 360 1.02 -6.50 -15.12
C LEU A 360 2.24 -7.27 -15.66
N ASP A 361 2.35 -7.38 -16.97
CA ASP A 361 3.44 -8.03 -17.68
C ASP A 361 4.79 -7.31 -17.55
N ASN A 362 4.79 -6.01 -17.23
CA ASN A 362 6.02 -5.25 -17.02
C ASN A 362 6.73 -5.61 -15.70
N LEU A 363 6.06 -6.34 -14.80
CA LEU A 363 6.68 -6.87 -13.59
C LEU A 363 7.51 -8.15 -13.82
N LYS A 364 7.51 -8.73 -15.03
CA LYS A 364 8.09 -10.07 -15.29
C LYS A 364 9.58 -10.22 -15.00
#